data_AF-A0A7C5R3R2-F1
#
_entry.id   AF-A0A7C5R3R2-F1
#
_cell.length_a   1.000
_cell.length_b   1.000
_cell.length_c   1.000
_cell.angle_alpha   90.00
_cell.angle_beta   90.00
_cell.angle_gamma   90.00
#
_symmetry.space_group_name_H-M   'P 1'
#
loop_
_entity.id
_entity.type
_entity.pdbx_description
1 polymer ?
#
loop_
_entity_poly.entity_id
_entity_poly.type
_entity_poly.pdbx_seq_one_letter_code
_entity_poly.pdbx_strand_id
1 'polypeptide(L)'
;MMKKLKYISFGGVILLGIIYFFYWNYLPPRTPYKIARIQTGLNLSGSLKVKEFKDEWSFNGDGFILIVFELDFEQLEKIYNEIKIKKYQELPIDDRFRGTFLYKDGLLTEADIGYYKYKEFERGFTLTILNNTKKTLIVLKNIY
;
A
#
# COMPACT_ATOMS: atom_id res chain seq x y z
N MET A 1 -27.82 -25.91 31.82
CA MET A 1 -26.41 -25.79 31.38
C MET A 1 -26.27 -25.42 29.89
N MET A 2 -27.08 -25.98 28.98
CA MET A 2 -27.03 -25.68 27.53
C MET A 2 -27.20 -24.19 27.14
N LYS A 3 -28.01 -23.41 27.88
CA LYS A 3 -28.19 -21.97 27.57
C LYS A 3 -26.87 -21.19 27.72
N LYS A 4 -26.06 -21.46 28.74
CA LYS A 4 -24.75 -20.81 28.96
C LYS A 4 -23.75 -21.15 27.84
N LEU A 5 -23.75 -22.39 27.36
CA LEU A 5 -22.91 -22.81 26.22
C LEU A 5 -23.29 -22.07 24.93
N LYS A 6 -24.59 -21.86 24.67
CA LYS A 6 -25.07 -21.10 23.51
C LYS A 6 -24.65 -19.62 23.54
N TYR A 7 -24.63 -19.00 24.72
CA TYR A 7 -24.14 -17.62 24.87
C TYR A 7 -22.62 -17.51 24.67
N ILE A 8 -21.85 -18.50 25.14
CA ILE A 8 -20.40 -18.57 24.91
C ILE A 8 -20.10 -18.76 23.42
N SER A 9 -20.82 -19.68 22.74
CA SER A 9 -20.65 -19.88 21.30
C SER A 9 -21.06 -18.65 20.47
N PHE A 10 -22.14 -17.96 20.87
CA PHE A 10 -22.60 -16.74 20.21
C PHE A 10 -21.61 -15.59 20.40
N GLY A 11 -21.08 -15.41 21.61
CA GLY A 11 -20.02 -14.43 21.88
C GLY A 11 -18.74 -14.71 21.07
N GLY A 12 -18.37 -15.99 20.93
CA GLY A 12 -17.24 -16.40 20.08
C GLY A 12 -17.43 -16.03 18.61
N VAL A 13 -18.63 -16.24 18.05
CA VAL A 13 -18.95 -15.86 16.66
C VAL A 13 -18.90 -14.35 16.47
N ILE A 14 -19.42 -13.57 17.42
CA ILE A 14 -19.33 -12.10 17.37
C ILE A 14 -17.87 -11.65 17.41
N LEU A 15 -17.05 -12.22 18.30
CA LEU A 15 -15.64 -11.87 18.41
C LEU A 15 -14.89 -12.18 17.10
N LEU A 16 -15.13 -13.35 16.50
CA LEU A 16 -14.56 -13.70 15.20
C LEU A 16 -15.03 -12.75 14.09
N GLY A 17 -16.29 -12.32 14.11
CA GLY A 17 -16.82 -11.32 13.18
C GLY A 17 -16.12 -9.98 13.30
N ILE A 18 -15.85 -9.51 14.52
CA ILE A 18 -15.10 -8.28 14.79
C ILE A 18 -13.66 -8.40 14.29
N ILE A 19 -12.97 -9.49 14.64
CA ILE A 19 -11.59 -9.74 14.18
C ILE A 19 -11.54 -9.75 12.65
N TYR A 20 -12.48 -10.45 12.00
CA TYR A 20 -12.56 -10.49 10.54
C TYR A 20 -12.73 -9.09 9.96
N PHE A 21 -13.66 -8.28 10.48
CA PHE A 21 -13.94 -6.94 9.98
C PHE A 21 -12.70 -6.01 10.04
N PHE A 22 -11.96 -6.03 11.15
CA PHE A 22 -10.80 -5.14 11.34
C PHE A 22 -9.50 -5.66 10.71
N TYR A 23 -9.30 -6.97 10.63
CA TYR A 23 -8.02 -7.57 10.25
C TYR A 23 -8.03 -8.29 8.90
N TRP A 24 -9.09 -8.19 8.10
CA TRP A 24 -9.21 -8.91 6.83
C TRP A 24 -8.05 -8.66 5.84
N ASN A 25 -7.45 -7.46 5.86
CA ASN A 25 -6.30 -7.14 5.00
C ASN A 25 -5.04 -7.92 5.41
N TYR A 26 -4.93 -8.35 6.66
CA TYR A 26 -3.80 -9.15 7.19
C TYR A 26 -4.03 -10.65 7.04
N LEU A 27 -5.26 -11.08 6.72
CA LEU A 27 -5.58 -12.49 6.51
C LEU A 27 -5.12 -12.96 5.12
N PRO A 28 -4.69 -14.23 4.98
CA PRO A 28 -4.43 -14.84 3.68
C PRO A 28 -5.65 -14.80 2.73
N PRO A 29 -5.45 -14.84 1.40
CA PRO A 29 -4.18 -14.74 0.71
C PRO A 29 -3.65 -13.30 0.73
N ARG A 30 -2.32 -13.17 0.65
CA ARG A 30 -1.62 -11.89 0.52
C ARG A 30 -1.68 -11.45 -0.94
N THR A 31 -2.31 -10.31 -1.19
CA THR A 31 -2.52 -9.76 -2.55
C THR A 31 -1.92 -8.36 -2.65
N PRO A 32 -1.53 -7.88 -3.86
CA PRO A 32 -0.99 -6.54 -4.02
C PRO A 32 -1.92 -5.46 -3.44
N TYR A 33 -3.24 -5.61 -3.61
CA TYR A 33 -4.23 -4.69 -3.05
C TYR A 33 -4.22 -4.67 -1.52
N LYS A 34 -4.20 -5.84 -0.85
CA LYS A 34 -4.15 -5.91 0.62
C LYS A 34 -2.86 -5.30 1.15
N ILE A 35 -1.72 -5.62 0.53
CA ILE A 35 -0.42 -5.05 0.90
C ILE A 35 -0.47 -3.53 0.73
N ALA A 36 -0.90 -3.04 -0.43
CA ALA A 36 -0.95 -1.61 -0.72
C ALA A 36 -1.88 -0.86 0.25
N ARG A 37 -3.05 -1.40 0.61
CA ARG A 37 -3.93 -0.78 1.63
C ARG A 37 -3.23 -0.70 2.99
N ILE A 38 -2.54 -1.76 3.40
CA ILE A 38 -1.80 -1.78 4.68
C ILE A 38 -0.67 -0.74 4.66
N GLN A 39 0.12 -0.67 3.59
CA GLN A 39 1.30 0.21 3.52
C GLN A 39 0.92 1.69 3.37
N THR A 40 -0.08 1.99 2.54
CA THR A 40 -0.47 3.37 2.20
C THR A 40 -1.52 3.95 3.16
N GLY A 41 -2.35 3.08 3.74
CA GLY A 41 -3.57 3.47 4.46
C GLY A 41 -4.64 4.11 3.56
N LEU A 42 -4.53 3.98 2.24
CA LEU A 42 -5.49 4.47 1.24
C LEU A 42 -6.58 3.42 0.98
N ASN A 43 -7.78 3.89 0.65
CA ASN A 43 -8.89 3.02 0.28
C ASN A 43 -8.82 2.61 -1.20
N LEU A 44 -7.90 1.70 -1.50
CA LEU A 44 -7.67 1.20 -2.86
C LEU A 44 -8.76 0.19 -3.25
N SER A 45 -9.40 0.37 -4.41
CA SER A 45 -10.36 -0.61 -4.92
C SER A 45 -9.66 -1.87 -5.43
N GLY A 46 -10.38 -2.99 -5.50
CA GLY A 46 -9.88 -4.22 -6.14
C GLY A 46 -9.87 -4.17 -7.67
N SER A 47 -10.25 -3.04 -8.27
CA SER A 47 -10.35 -2.83 -9.72
C SER A 47 -9.14 -2.12 -10.33
N LEU A 48 -8.19 -1.63 -9.50
CA LEU A 48 -6.99 -0.96 -10.00
C LEU A 48 -6.15 -1.94 -10.81
N LYS A 49 -5.75 -1.59 -12.03
CA LYS A 49 -4.93 -2.48 -12.86
C LYS A 49 -3.52 -2.58 -12.29
N VAL A 50 -3.09 -3.78 -11.91
CA VAL A 50 -1.71 -4.04 -11.45
C VAL A 50 -0.80 -4.14 -12.67
N LYS A 51 0.09 -3.15 -12.83
CA LYS A 51 1.11 -3.12 -13.90
C LYS A 51 2.34 -3.94 -13.52
N GLU A 52 2.75 -3.85 -12.26
CA GLU A 52 3.91 -4.55 -11.74
C GLU A 52 3.68 -4.96 -10.28
N PHE A 53 4.10 -6.17 -9.93
CA PHE A 53 4.11 -6.67 -8.57
C PHE A 53 5.36 -7.53 -8.34
N LYS A 54 6.25 -7.08 -7.46
CA LYS A 54 7.43 -7.82 -6.98
C LYS A 54 7.33 -7.92 -5.45
N ASP A 55 7.49 -9.11 -4.91
CA ASP A 55 7.45 -9.42 -3.47
C ASP A 55 8.59 -10.40 -3.19
N GLU A 56 9.79 -9.86 -2.99
CA GLU A 56 11.03 -10.64 -2.85
C GLU A 56 11.48 -10.62 -1.39
N TRP A 57 11.81 -11.80 -0.86
CA TRP A 57 12.25 -11.96 0.52
C TRP A 57 13.43 -12.92 0.56
N SER A 58 14.39 -12.59 1.41
CA SER A 58 15.54 -13.42 1.71
C SER A 58 15.42 -14.05 3.09
N PHE A 59 16.21 -15.09 3.35
CA PHE A 59 16.11 -15.89 4.57
C PHE A 59 16.46 -15.14 5.86
N ASN A 60 17.23 -14.05 5.78
CA ASN A 60 17.60 -13.22 6.94
C ASN A 60 16.50 -12.18 7.32
N GLY A 61 15.38 -12.17 6.58
CA GLY A 61 14.27 -11.25 6.79
C GLY A 61 14.34 -9.97 5.98
N ASP A 62 15.40 -9.75 5.19
CA ASP A 62 15.49 -8.63 4.26
C ASP A 62 14.56 -8.89 3.07
N GLY A 63 13.95 -7.82 2.57
CA GLY A 63 12.96 -7.99 1.53
C GLY A 63 12.50 -6.69 0.93
N PHE A 64 11.87 -6.82 -0.22
CA PHE A 64 11.43 -5.72 -1.05
C PHE A 64 10.06 -6.01 -1.64
N ILE A 65 9.20 -5.01 -1.60
CA ILE A 65 7.90 -5.02 -2.26
C ILE A 65 7.83 -3.83 -3.18
N LEU A 66 7.50 -4.07 -4.44
CA LEU A 66 7.11 -3.04 -5.40
C LEU A 66 5.75 -3.38 -5.97
N ILE A 67 4.85 -2.41 -5.96
CA ILE A 67 3.54 -2.49 -6.58
C ILE A 67 3.36 -1.23 -7.42
N VAL A 68 3.05 -1.40 -8.70
CA VAL A 68 2.69 -0.30 -9.59
C VAL A 68 1.28 -0.54 -10.08
N PHE A 69 0.37 0.34 -9.69
CA PHE A 69 -0.99 0.37 -10.24
C PHE A 69 -1.06 1.40 -11.36
N GLU A 70 -1.71 1.01 -12.46
CA GLU A 70 -2.20 1.93 -13.49
C GLU A 70 -3.59 2.41 -13.09
N LEU A 71 -3.80 3.72 -13.16
CA LEU A 71 -5.02 4.39 -12.74
C LEU A 71 -5.75 4.97 -13.95
N ASP A 72 -7.07 4.80 -13.97
CA ASP A 72 -7.92 5.67 -14.79
C ASP A 72 -8.10 7.04 -14.12
N PHE A 73 -8.82 7.93 -14.79
CA PHE A 73 -9.03 9.30 -14.29
C PHE A 73 -9.84 9.35 -12.98
N GLU A 74 -10.89 8.53 -12.86
CA GLU A 74 -11.76 8.51 -11.68
C GLU A 74 -10.99 7.96 -10.46
N GLN A 75 -10.19 6.92 -10.67
CA GLN A 75 -9.32 6.32 -9.65
C GLN A 75 -8.25 7.30 -9.19
N LEU A 76 -7.63 8.03 -10.13
CA LEU A 76 -6.64 9.07 -9.84
C LEU A 76 -7.25 10.17 -8.96
N GLU A 77 -8.41 10.68 -9.34
CA GLU A 77 -9.10 11.75 -8.60
C GLU A 77 -9.48 11.31 -7.19
N LYS A 78 -10.02 10.10 -7.04
CA LYS A 78 -10.36 9.54 -5.73
C LYS A 78 -9.13 9.43 -4.82
N ILE A 79 -8.04 8.87 -5.33
CA ILE A 79 -6.80 8.69 -4.56
C ILE A 79 -6.18 10.06 -4.23
N TYR A 80 -6.19 11.00 -5.17
CA TYR A 80 -5.71 12.37 -4.96
C TYR A 80 -6.42 13.07 -3.80
N ASN A 81 -7.74 12.95 -3.73
CA ASN A 81 -8.53 13.53 -2.63
C ASN A 81 -8.16 12.92 -1.26
N GLU A 82 -7.98 11.60 -1.18
CA GLU A 82 -7.53 10.94 0.06
C GLU A 82 -6.10 11.37 0.45
N ILE A 83 -5.22 11.51 -0.54
CA ILE A 83 -3.82 11.91 -0.36
C ILE A 83 -3.71 13.34 0.17
N LYS A 84 -4.54 14.27 -0.32
CA LYS A 84 -4.63 15.64 0.23
C LYS A 84 -5.01 15.65 1.70
N ILE A 85 -6.02 14.88 2.08
CA ILE A 85 -6.46 14.77 3.49
C ILE A 85 -5.33 14.23 4.37
N LYS A 86 -4.56 13.26 3.85
CA LYS A 86 -3.43 12.63 4.55
C LYS A 86 -2.12 13.43 4.47
N LYS A 87 -2.13 14.62 3.85
CA LYS A 87 -0.99 15.56 3.76
C LYS A 87 0.30 14.94 3.21
N TYR A 88 0.21 14.26 2.07
CA TYR A 88 1.40 13.79 1.37
C TYR A 88 2.18 14.99 0.81
N GLN A 89 3.48 14.81 0.60
CA GLN A 89 4.39 15.82 0.04
C GLN A 89 4.27 15.84 -1.48
N GLU A 90 4.60 16.97 -2.12
CA GLU A 90 4.57 17.08 -3.59
C GLU A 90 5.85 16.53 -4.21
N LEU A 91 5.75 15.93 -5.39
CA LEU A 91 6.91 15.58 -6.22
C LEU A 91 7.68 16.85 -6.65
N PRO A 92 9.00 16.78 -6.88
CA PRO A 92 9.84 15.58 -6.89
C PRO A 92 10.16 15.03 -5.50
N ILE A 93 10.51 13.74 -5.44
CA ILE A 93 10.98 13.09 -4.21
C ILE A 93 12.40 13.58 -3.91
N ASP A 94 12.75 13.59 -2.62
CA ASP A 94 14.09 13.85 -2.11
C ASP A 94 15.21 13.22 -2.97
N ASP A 95 16.30 13.98 -3.16
CA ASP A 95 17.43 13.66 -4.03
C ASP A 95 18.07 12.30 -3.73
N ARG A 96 17.93 11.80 -2.50
CA ARG A 96 18.37 10.45 -2.09
C ARG A 96 17.79 9.33 -2.97
N PHE A 97 16.66 9.56 -3.64
CA PHE A 97 16.03 8.58 -4.52
C PHE A 97 16.44 8.68 -6.00
N ARG A 98 17.12 9.75 -6.45
CA ARG A 98 17.43 9.96 -7.87
C ARG A 98 18.29 8.86 -8.50
N GLY A 99 19.14 8.19 -7.72
CA GLY A 99 19.97 7.08 -8.18
C GLY A 99 19.32 5.69 -8.16
N THR A 100 18.07 5.61 -7.69
CA THR A 100 17.36 4.33 -7.48
C THR A 100 16.70 3.82 -8.77
N PHE A 101 16.24 2.56 -8.73
CA PHE A 101 15.49 1.93 -9.82
C PHE A 101 14.23 2.73 -10.21
N LEU A 102 13.67 3.54 -9.30
CA LEU A 102 12.51 4.40 -9.60
C LEU A 102 12.78 5.33 -10.78
N TYR A 103 13.97 5.90 -10.88
CA TYR A 103 14.35 6.78 -11.99
C TYR A 103 15.01 6.01 -13.13
N LYS A 104 15.86 5.02 -12.82
CA LYS A 104 16.58 4.22 -13.83
C LYS A 104 15.64 3.40 -14.72
N ASP A 105 14.58 2.84 -14.14
CA ASP A 105 13.61 2.02 -14.86
C ASP A 105 12.46 2.86 -15.43
N GLY A 106 12.54 4.19 -15.32
CA GLY A 106 11.56 5.12 -15.87
C GLY A 106 10.21 5.13 -15.14
N LEU A 107 10.12 4.61 -13.91
CA LEU A 107 8.91 4.73 -13.08
C LEU A 107 8.64 6.18 -12.67
N LEU A 108 9.70 6.97 -12.48
CA LEU A 108 9.70 8.40 -12.22
C LEU A 108 10.66 9.16 -13.14
N THR A 109 10.31 10.39 -13.45
CA THR A 109 11.19 11.37 -14.11
C THR A 109 11.18 12.69 -13.32
N GLU A 110 12.17 13.55 -13.52
CA GLU A 110 12.21 14.87 -12.87
C GLU A 110 11.06 15.79 -13.30
N ALA A 111 10.43 15.52 -14.43
CA ALA A 111 9.28 16.27 -14.93
C ALA A 111 7.93 15.73 -14.40
N ASP A 112 7.93 14.62 -13.66
CA ASP A 112 6.69 14.04 -13.14
C ASP A 112 6.12 14.88 -12.00
N ILE A 113 4.80 15.10 -12.06
CA ILE A 113 4.04 15.82 -11.02
C ILE A 113 3.18 14.85 -10.23
N GLY A 114 2.92 15.17 -8.96
CA GLY A 114 2.14 14.33 -8.08
C GLY A 114 2.54 14.45 -6.63
N TYR A 115 2.34 13.37 -5.87
CA TYR A 115 2.49 13.37 -4.42
C TYR A 115 3.20 12.12 -3.93
N TYR A 116 3.90 12.22 -2.81
CA TYR A 116 4.52 11.08 -2.16
C TYR A 116 4.42 11.12 -0.64
N LYS A 117 4.54 9.95 -0.04
CA LYS A 117 4.73 9.78 1.40
C LYS A 117 5.87 8.81 1.63
N TYR A 118 6.89 9.29 2.31
CA TYR A 118 8.02 8.50 2.78
C TYR A 118 7.88 8.25 4.28
N LYS A 119 8.20 7.03 4.72
CA LYS A 119 8.29 6.68 6.15
C LYS A 119 9.46 5.72 6.36
N GLU A 120 10.42 6.16 7.15
CA GLU A 120 11.54 5.35 7.60
C GLU A 120 11.20 4.61 8.90
N PHE A 121 11.82 3.46 9.12
CA PHE A 121 11.78 2.68 10.35
C PHE A 121 13.12 1.95 10.53
N GLU A 122 13.36 1.38 11.71
CA GLU A 122 14.67 0.84 12.13
C GLU A 122 15.36 -0.07 11.10
N ARG A 123 14.56 -0.85 10.38
CA ARG A 123 15.00 -1.85 9.41
C ARG A 123 14.48 -1.59 8.00
N GLY A 124 14.32 -0.33 7.60
CA GLY A 124 13.89 -0.02 6.22
C GLY A 124 12.97 1.18 6.06
N PHE A 125 12.22 1.19 4.97
CA PHE A 125 11.30 2.28 4.65
C PHE A 125 10.08 1.84 3.83
N THR A 126 9.05 2.69 3.86
CA THR A 126 7.96 2.68 2.87
C THR A 126 7.95 3.97 2.08
N LEU A 127 7.60 3.87 0.81
CA LEU A 127 7.42 4.99 -0.09
C LEU A 127 6.16 4.76 -0.92
N THR A 128 5.23 5.70 -0.85
CA THR A 128 4.00 5.70 -1.65
C THR A 128 4.02 6.90 -2.56
N ILE A 129 3.80 6.75 -3.86
CA ILE A 129 3.88 7.82 -4.84
C ILE A 129 2.65 7.78 -5.74
N LEU A 130 1.89 8.87 -5.77
CA LEU A 130 0.90 9.14 -6.80
C LEU A 130 1.55 9.98 -7.89
N ASN A 131 1.70 9.44 -9.09
CA ASN A 131 2.21 10.14 -10.26
C ASN A 131 1.03 10.53 -11.15
N ASN A 132 0.75 11.83 -11.24
CA ASN A 132 -0.38 12.36 -12.01
C ASN A 132 -0.07 12.35 -13.52
N THR A 133 1.19 12.55 -13.91
CA THR A 133 1.63 12.55 -15.32
C THR A 133 1.41 11.18 -15.96
N LYS A 134 1.87 10.13 -15.28
CA LYS A 134 1.78 8.74 -15.77
C LYS A 134 0.51 8.02 -15.35
N LYS A 135 -0.31 8.64 -14.50
CA LYS A 135 -1.51 8.06 -13.88
C LYS A 135 -1.20 6.73 -13.19
N THR A 136 -0.20 6.75 -12.29
CA THR A 136 0.22 5.54 -11.58
C THR A 136 0.28 5.77 -10.07
N LEU A 137 -0.07 4.74 -9.30
CA LEU A 137 0.24 4.65 -7.88
C LEU A 137 1.35 3.63 -7.67
N ILE A 138 2.49 4.09 -7.15
CA ILE A 138 3.65 3.26 -6.83
C ILE A 138 3.66 3.05 -5.31
N VAL A 139 3.76 1.80 -4.87
CA VAL A 139 3.92 1.43 -3.48
C VAL A 139 5.19 0.62 -3.35
N LEU A 140 6.11 1.12 -2.54
CA LEU A 140 7.40 0.54 -2.29
C LEU A 140 7.58 0.29 -0.79
N LYS A 141 8.05 -0.89 -0.44
CA LYS A 141 8.57 -1.21 0.88
C LYS A 141 9.91 -1.90 0.72
N ASN A 142 10.92 -1.44 1.44
CA ASN A 142 12.22 -2.08 1.49
C ASN A 142 12.58 -2.34 2.97
N ILE A 143 13.08 -3.54 3.26
CA ILE A 143 13.52 -3.99 4.57
C ILE A 143 14.96 -4.48 4.46
N TYR A 144 15.82 -3.99 5.34
CA TYR A 144 17.24 -4.35 5.49
C TYR A 144 17.63 -4.46 6.97
#